data_AF-A0A3D5BRQ9-F1
#
_entry.id   AF-A0A3D5BRQ9-F1
#
_cell.length_a   1.000
_cell.length_b   1.000
_cell.length_c   1.000
_cell.angle_alpha   90.00
_cell.angle_beta   90.00
_cell.angle_gamma   90.00
#
_symmetry.space_group_name_H-M   'P 1'
#
loop_
_entity.id
_entity.type
_entity.pdbx_description
1 polymer ?
#
loop_
_entity_poly.entity_id
_entity_poly.type
_entity_poly.pdbx_seq_one_letter_code
_entity_poly.pdbx_strand_id
1 'polypeptide(L)'
;MDHHTVLIVGRGKLAAELLQGLDGPGIARVLPWDGRDAAGGGPCMVVHAGSGRELGDVFDFCSATGSILLDLSTAGTDYPAEAAFPLVVCPNVNMQMLSFMAMVRQSAGLFRGLDIGISESHQASKKTSPGTAVHLARSLGVPEAAIRSERDPRVQREVLGIPEEFLDRHAYHEIVIRDAQVEIRMQTRVLGKSAYASG
;
A
#
# COMPACT_ATOMS: atom_id res chain seq x y z
N MET A 1 23.44 15.53 6.73
CA MET A 1 22.26 14.92 6.10
C MET A 1 21.23 16.01 6.02
N ASP A 2 20.57 16.18 4.88
CA ASP A 2 19.50 17.16 4.78
C ASP A 2 18.32 16.65 5.61
N HIS A 3 17.77 17.52 6.46
CA HIS A 3 16.61 17.22 7.27
C HIS A 3 15.37 17.77 6.55
N HIS A 4 14.42 16.90 6.23
CA HIS A 4 13.22 17.25 5.48
C HIS A 4 12.03 17.46 6.42
N THR A 5 11.21 18.46 6.11
CA THR A 5 9.84 18.54 6.60
C THR A 5 8.97 17.57 5.79
N VAL A 6 8.13 16.79 6.46
CA VAL A 6 7.15 15.92 5.82
C VAL A 6 5.74 16.43 6.09
N LEU A 7 4.96 16.68 5.03
CA LEU A 7 3.57 17.08 5.09
C LEU A 7 2.67 15.88 4.83
N ILE A 8 1.76 15.58 5.74
CA ILE A 8 0.80 14.47 5.60
C ILE A 8 -0.55 15.00 5.14
N VAL A 9 -0.99 14.54 3.98
CA VAL A 9 -2.28 14.90 3.38
C VAL A 9 -3.29 13.79 3.62
N GLY A 10 -4.50 14.19 4.03
CA GLY A 10 -5.60 13.29 4.33
C GLY A 10 -5.94 13.24 5.82
N ARG A 11 -7.12 12.70 6.12
CA ARG A 11 -7.69 12.62 7.49
C ARG A 11 -8.03 11.19 7.90
N GLY A 12 -7.60 10.21 7.11
CA GLY A 12 -7.87 8.79 7.34
C GLY A 12 -6.96 8.17 8.40
N LYS A 13 -7.20 6.88 8.67
CA LYS A 13 -6.41 6.11 9.66
C LYS A 13 -4.91 6.10 9.34
N LEU A 14 -4.54 5.92 8.06
CA LEU A 14 -3.15 5.93 7.62
C LEU A 14 -2.48 7.30 7.84
N ALA A 15 -3.16 8.40 7.46
CA ALA A 15 -2.65 9.74 7.71
C ALA A 15 -2.41 10.01 9.21
N ALA A 16 -3.34 9.59 10.07
CA ALA A 16 -3.18 9.71 11.53
C ALA A 16 -1.99 8.89 12.06
N GLU A 17 -1.72 7.71 11.48
CA GLU A 17 -0.57 6.88 11.85
C GLU A 17 0.75 7.48 11.42
N LEU A 18 0.83 8.01 10.20
CA LEU A 18 2.01 8.70 9.71
C LEU A 18 2.32 9.93 10.58
N LEU A 19 1.30 10.71 10.94
CA LEU A 19 1.46 11.85 11.84
C LEU A 19 1.97 11.48 13.25
N GLN A 20 1.64 10.28 13.74
CA GLN A 20 2.00 9.85 15.09
C GLN A 20 3.31 9.06 15.15
N GLY A 21 3.67 8.37 14.07
CA GLY A 21 4.72 7.34 14.11
C GLY A 21 5.79 7.45 13.04
N LEU A 22 5.68 8.40 12.09
CA LEU A 22 6.72 8.61 11.09
C LEU A 22 7.90 9.37 11.71
N ASP A 23 9.06 8.73 11.74
CA ASP A 23 10.31 9.29 12.25
C ASP A 23 11.49 8.67 11.49
N GLY A 24 12.65 9.32 11.53
CA GLY A 24 13.87 8.82 10.91
C GLY A 24 14.98 9.87 10.87
N PRO A 25 16.23 9.46 10.62
CA PRO A 25 17.40 10.34 10.69
C PRO A 25 17.35 11.54 9.71
N GLY A 26 16.56 11.44 8.63
CA GLY A 26 16.34 12.50 7.65
C GLY A 26 15.07 13.33 7.83
N ILE A 27 14.26 13.06 8.87
CA ILE A 27 12.97 13.73 9.10
C ILE A 27 13.16 14.76 10.23
N ALA A 28 13.04 16.04 9.89
CA ALA A 28 13.11 17.12 10.90
C ALA A 28 11.79 17.28 11.66
N ARG A 29 10.67 17.18 10.94
CA ARG A 29 9.32 17.35 11.47
C ARG A 29 8.31 16.71 10.55
N VAL A 30 7.20 16.25 11.14
CA VAL A 30 6.02 15.78 10.41
C VAL A 30 4.86 16.68 10.77
N LEU A 31 4.19 17.25 9.78
CA LEU A 31 3.09 18.21 9.95
C LEU A 31 1.86 17.77 9.16
N PRO A 32 0.64 18.06 9.64
CA PRO A 32 -0.56 17.90 8.82
C PRO A 32 -0.57 18.91 7.68
N TRP A 33 -1.22 18.56 6.56
CA TRP A 33 -1.38 19.43 5.39
C TRP A 33 -2.00 20.80 5.71
N ASP A 34 -2.93 20.85 6.65
CA ASP A 34 -3.58 22.08 7.11
C ASP A 34 -2.59 23.02 7.86
N GLY A 35 -1.42 22.51 8.27
CA GLY A 35 -0.34 23.26 8.91
C GLY A 35 0.87 23.54 8.00
N ARG A 36 0.72 23.40 6.67
CA ARG A 36 1.82 23.52 5.70
C ARG A 36 2.55 24.86 5.71
N ASP A 37 1.90 25.95 6.12
CA ASP A 37 2.55 27.26 6.23
C ASP A 37 3.70 27.25 7.26
N ALA A 38 3.67 26.34 8.23
CA ALA A 38 4.74 26.13 9.20
C ALA A 38 5.92 25.28 8.66
N ALA A 39 5.84 24.77 7.44
CA ALA A 39 6.93 24.01 6.80
C ALA A 39 8.07 24.92 6.32
N GLY A 40 7.83 26.23 6.20
CA GLY A 40 8.76 27.19 5.60
C GLY A 40 8.67 27.23 4.07
N GLY A 41 9.48 28.07 3.44
CA GLY A 41 9.42 28.32 1.99
C GLY A 41 10.33 27.43 1.12
N GLY A 42 10.98 26.42 1.70
CA GLY A 42 11.88 25.51 0.97
C GLY A 42 11.21 24.20 0.53
N PRO A 43 11.86 23.41 -0.35
CA PRO A 43 11.36 22.10 -0.76
C PRO A 43 11.15 21.17 0.43
N CYS A 44 10.03 20.45 0.42
CA CYS A 44 9.70 19.45 1.44
C CYS A 44 9.24 18.14 0.79
N MET A 45 8.88 17.16 1.63
CA MET A 45 8.20 15.95 1.17
C MET A 45 6.71 16.05 1.51
N VAL A 46 5.84 15.73 0.57
CA VAL A 46 4.40 15.63 0.76
C VAL A 46 4.01 14.17 0.61
N VAL A 47 3.34 13.61 1.61
CA VAL A 47 2.82 12.24 1.60
C VAL A 47 1.31 12.29 1.56
N HIS A 48 0.71 11.86 0.45
CA HIS A 48 -0.73 11.79 0.30
C HIS A 48 -1.26 10.42 0.74
N ALA A 49 -2.01 10.42 1.85
CA ALA A 49 -2.70 9.26 2.42
C ALA A 49 -4.22 9.55 2.53
N GLY A 50 -4.76 10.29 1.56
CA GLY A 50 -6.13 10.78 1.51
C GLY A 50 -6.98 10.13 0.42
N SER A 51 -8.17 10.70 0.21
CA SER A 51 -9.10 10.26 -0.85
C SER A 51 -8.83 10.87 -2.22
N GLY A 52 -7.79 11.71 -2.34
CA GLY A 52 -7.46 12.43 -3.57
C GLY A 52 -8.15 13.78 -3.75
N ARG A 53 -8.99 14.22 -2.79
CA ARG A 53 -9.71 15.52 -2.92
C ARG A 53 -8.74 16.70 -2.87
N GLU A 54 -7.66 16.55 -2.14
CA GLU A 54 -6.63 17.55 -1.92
C GLU A 54 -5.54 17.54 -3.01
N LEU A 55 -5.59 16.60 -3.97
CA LEU A 55 -4.47 16.40 -4.90
C LEU A 55 -4.24 17.57 -5.85
N GLY A 56 -5.27 18.30 -6.26
CA GLY A 56 -5.11 19.52 -7.05
C GLY A 56 -4.23 20.55 -6.33
N ASP A 57 -4.61 20.91 -5.11
CA ASP A 57 -3.84 21.83 -4.26
C ASP A 57 -2.42 21.32 -3.98
N VAL A 58 -2.26 20.00 -3.81
CA VAL A 58 -0.96 19.36 -3.59
C VAL A 58 -0.08 19.47 -4.83
N PHE A 59 -0.61 19.27 -6.04
CA PHE A 59 0.15 19.41 -7.28
C PHE A 59 0.60 20.85 -7.49
N ASP A 60 -0.27 21.82 -7.25
CA ASP A 60 0.06 23.25 -7.33
C ASP A 60 1.16 23.61 -6.33
N PHE A 61 1.03 23.14 -5.09
CA PHE A 61 2.03 23.36 -4.04
C PHE A 61 3.39 22.73 -4.40
N CYS A 62 3.42 21.47 -4.84
CA CYS A 62 4.67 20.79 -5.19
C CYS A 62 5.35 21.45 -6.38
N SER A 63 4.57 21.89 -7.38
CA SER A 63 5.08 22.63 -8.53
C SER A 63 5.68 23.98 -8.13
N ALA A 64 5.04 24.72 -7.21
CA ALA A 64 5.51 26.03 -6.76
C ALA A 64 6.76 25.96 -5.87
N THR A 65 6.90 24.90 -5.07
CA THR A 65 7.96 24.76 -4.06
C THR A 65 9.10 23.84 -4.48
N GLY A 66 8.95 23.09 -5.58
CA GLY A 66 9.87 22.01 -5.96
C GLY A 66 9.83 20.82 -4.98
N SER A 67 8.74 20.67 -4.23
CA SER A 67 8.57 19.59 -3.25
C SER A 67 8.33 18.22 -3.90
N ILE A 68 8.68 17.15 -3.20
CA ILE A 68 8.47 15.78 -3.64
C ILE A 68 7.08 15.33 -3.20
N LEU A 69 6.32 14.66 -4.08
CA LEU A 69 5.07 14.00 -3.73
C LEU A 69 5.24 12.48 -3.70
N LEU A 70 4.95 11.88 -2.55
CA LEU A 70 4.71 10.44 -2.39
C LEU A 70 3.20 10.21 -2.26
N ASP A 71 2.59 9.62 -3.27
CA ASP A 71 1.16 9.31 -3.24
C ASP A 71 0.91 7.84 -2.87
N LEU A 72 0.12 7.63 -1.81
CA LEU A 72 -0.28 6.32 -1.29
C LEU A 72 -1.73 5.94 -1.67
N SER A 73 -2.38 6.74 -2.52
CA SER A 73 -3.74 6.47 -2.96
C SER A 73 -3.82 5.17 -3.76
N THR A 74 -4.87 4.38 -3.55
CA THR A 74 -4.97 3.00 -4.08
C THR A 74 -5.73 2.88 -5.40
N ALA A 75 -6.48 3.91 -5.83
CA ALA A 75 -7.18 3.93 -7.12
C ALA A 75 -7.71 5.33 -7.50
N GLY A 76 -7.88 5.56 -8.80
CA GLY A 76 -8.74 6.62 -9.34
C GLY A 76 -8.14 8.02 -9.38
N THR A 77 -6.84 8.14 -9.11
CA THR A 77 -6.14 9.42 -9.21
C THR A 77 -5.76 9.73 -10.65
N ASP A 78 -6.16 10.90 -11.12
CA ASP A 78 -5.72 11.45 -12.39
C ASP A 78 -4.44 12.26 -12.14
N TYR A 79 -3.30 11.70 -12.55
CA TYR A 79 -2.01 12.36 -12.41
C TYR A 79 -1.73 13.22 -13.64
N PRO A 80 -1.02 14.35 -13.49
CA PRO A 80 -0.54 15.08 -14.65
C PRO A 80 0.32 14.18 -15.54
N ALA A 81 0.17 14.30 -16.86
CA ALA A 81 0.92 13.50 -17.83
C ALA A 81 2.44 13.67 -17.68
N GLU A 82 2.88 14.88 -17.30
CA GLU A 82 4.24 15.19 -16.89
C GLU A 82 4.18 16.01 -15.61
N ALA A 83 4.78 15.50 -14.52
CA ALA A 83 4.89 16.24 -13.27
C ALA A 83 6.12 17.16 -13.32
N ALA A 84 5.93 18.45 -13.03
CA ALA A 84 7.02 19.43 -12.92
C ALA A 84 7.87 19.26 -11.64
N PHE A 85 7.57 18.24 -10.85
CA PHE A 85 8.16 17.93 -9.56
C PHE A 85 8.32 16.40 -9.43
N PRO A 86 9.20 15.90 -8.54
CA PRO A 86 9.35 14.47 -8.33
C PRO A 86 8.07 13.86 -7.74
N LEU A 87 7.48 12.90 -8.47
CA LEU A 87 6.27 12.18 -8.08
C LEU A 87 6.58 10.67 -7.96
N VAL A 88 6.30 10.10 -6.78
CA VAL A 88 6.34 8.66 -6.52
C VAL A 88 4.92 8.19 -6.22
N VAL A 89 4.40 7.29 -7.04
CA VAL A 89 3.09 6.64 -6.80
C VAL A 89 3.32 5.25 -6.22
N CYS A 90 2.98 5.08 -4.95
CA CYS A 90 3.23 3.85 -4.20
C CYS A 90 2.02 3.51 -3.30
N PRO A 91 0.99 2.84 -3.84
CA PRO A 91 -0.24 2.51 -3.09
C PRO A 91 -0.03 1.52 -1.92
N ASN A 92 1.16 0.93 -1.81
CA ASN A 92 1.53 0.03 -0.72
C ASN A 92 2.98 0.31 -0.31
N VAL A 93 3.19 0.76 0.93
CA VAL A 93 4.51 1.08 1.49
C VAL A 93 5.06 -0.01 2.42
N ASN A 94 4.36 -1.14 2.58
CA ASN A 94 4.91 -2.24 3.37
C ASN A 94 6.09 -2.88 2.60
N MET A 95 7.31 -2.54 2.99
CA MET A 95 8.54 -2.99 2.31
C MET A 95 8.69 -4.51 2.23
N GLN A 96 8.26 -5.25 3.25
CA GLN A 96 8.28 -6.72 3.21
C GLN A 96 7.30 -7.25 2.15
N MET A 97 6.10 -6.66 2.08
CA MET A 97 5.11 -7.02 1.06
C MET A 97 5.59 -6.64 -0.33
N LEU A 98 6.18 -5.46 -0.52
CA LEU A 98 6.77 -5.03 -1.79
C LEU A 98 7.90 -5.97 -2.24
N SER A 99 8.77 -6.38 -1.32
CA SER A 99 9.84 -7.36 -1.61
C SER A 99 9.26 -8.70 -2.06
N PHE A 100 8.22 -9.18 -1.39
CA PHE A 100 7.51 -10.40 -1.79
C PHE A 100 6.87 -10.27 -3.18
N MET A 101 6.18 -9.15 -3.45
CA MET A 101 5.59 -8.89 -4.76
C MET A 101 6.64 -8.84 -5.87
N ALA A 102 7.78 -8.22 -5.61
CA ALA A 102 8.91 -8.17 -6.54
C ALA A 102 9.46 -9.57 -6.81
N MET A 103 9.65 -10.39 -5.76
CA MET A 103 10.10 -11.78 -5.87
C MET A 103 9.12 -12.61 -6.74
N VAL A 104 7.82 -12.51 -6.48
CA VAL A 104 6.79 -13.22 -7.27
C VAL A 104 6.82 -12.76 -8.72
N ARG A 105 6.84 -11.45 -8.97
CA ARG A 105 6.90 -10.87 -10.32
C ARG A 105 8.12 -11.36 -11.09
N GLN A 106 9.29 -11.37 -10.46
CA GLN A 106 10.53 -11.81 -11.11
C GLN A 106 10.53 -13.30 -11.44
N SER A 107 9.96 -14.13 -10.56
CA SER A 107 9.95 -15.58 -10.69
C SER A 107 8.73 -16.14 -11.44
N ALA A 108 7.69 -15.33 -11.70
CA ALA A 108 6.41 -15.79 -12.24
C ALA A 108 6.53 -16.60 -13.54
N GLY A 109 7.52 -16.28 -14.39
CA GLY A 109 7.78 -17.01 -15.63
C GLY A 109 8.09 -18.50 -15.43
N LEU A 110 8.64 -18.88 -14.27
CA LEU A 110 8.99 -20.28 -13.94
C LEU A 110 7.78 -21.17 -13.70
N PHE A 111 6.61 -20.58 -13.39
CA PHE A 111 5.39 -21.31 -13.05
C PHE A 111 4.34 -21.28 -14.16
N ARG A 112 4.71 -20.82 -15.37
CA ARG A 112 3.79 -20.69 -16.50
C ARG A 112 3.19 -22.05 -16.88
N GLY A 113 1.86 -22.11 -16.99
CA GLY A 113 1.13 -23.31 -17.39
C GLY A 113 0.78 -24.26 -16.24
N LEU A 114 1.18 -23.94 -15.01
CA LEU A 114 0.74 -24.67 -13.81
C LEU A 114 -0.63 -24.21 -13.32
N ASP A 115 -1.27 -25.01 -12.46
CA ASP A 115 -2.48 -24.60 -11.75
C ASP A 115 -2.10 -23.62 -10.64
N ILE A 116 -2.60 -22.38 -10.72
CA ILE A 116 -2.29 -21.31 -9.77
C ILE A 116 -3.59 -20.75 -9.20
N GLY A 117 -3.76 -20.93 -7.89
CA GLY A 117 -4.82 -20.32 -7.11
C GLY A 117 -4.31 -19.11 -6.33
N ILE A 118 -5.14 -18.06 -6.26
CA ILE A 118 -4.88 -16.88 -5.43
C ILE A 118 -6.09 -16.61 -4.55
N SER A 119 -5.85 -16.47 -3.25
CA SER A 119 -6.86 -16.03 -2.29
C SER A 119 -6.34 -14.87 -1.45
N GLU A 120 -7.27 -14.06 -0.95
CA GLU A 120 -6.95 -12.93 -0.09
C GLU A 120 -8.03 -12.72 0.97
N SER A 121 -7.65 -12.13 2.11
CA SER A 121 -8.58 -11.77 3.17
C SER A 121 -8.27 -10.41 3.77
N HIS A 122 -9.35 -9.72 4.11
CA HIS A 122 -9.39 -8.41 4.77
C HIS A 122 -10.63 -8.32 5.66
N GLN A 123 -10.77 -7.24 6.43
CA GLN A 123 -11.95 -7.01 7.24
C GLN A 123 -13.26 -7.04 6.40
N ALA A 124 -14.34 -7.54 7.00
CA ALA A 124 -15.64 -7.75 6.33
C ALA A 124 -16.20 -6.47 5.66
N SER A 125 -15.87 -5.29 6.20
CA SER A 125 -16.33 -4.00 5.67
C SER A 125 -15.56 -3.49 4.45
N LYS A 126 -14.48 -4.15 4.02
CA LYS A 126 -13.69 -3.74 2.85
C LYS A 126 -14.43 -4.04 1.55
N LYS A 127 -14.91 -2.98 0.89
CA LYS A 127 -15.61 -3.03 -0.41
C LYS A 127 -14.72 -2.69 -1.62
N THR A 128 -13.51 -2.20 -1.38
CA THR A 128 -12.56 -1.82 -2.44
C THR A 128 -11.86 -3.06 -3.00
N SER A 129 -11.46 -3.00 -4.27
CA SER A 129 -10.68 -4.07 -4.92
C SER A 129 -9.41 -4.42 -4.13
N PRO A 130 -9.03 -5.72 -4.02
CA PRO A 130 -7.81 -6.16 -3.34
C PRO A 130 -6.58 -5.94 -4.23
N GLY A 131 -6.16 -4.68 -4.39
CA GLY A 131 -5.12 -4.28 -5.36
C GLY A 131 -3.83 -5.11 -5.33
N THR A 132 -3.36 -5.51 -4.14
CA THR A 132 -2.18 -6.38 -4.00
C THR A 132 -2.43 -7.77 -4.60
N ALA A 133 -3.58 -8.39 -4.34
CA ALA A 133 -3.94 -9.68 -4.92
C ALA A 133 -4.07 -9.59 -6.45
N VAL A 134 -4.64 -8.48 -6.95
CA VAL A 134 -4.75 -8.20 -8.40
C VAL A 134 -3.36 -8.09 -9.03
N HIS A 135 -2.42 -7.42 -8.38
CA HIS A 135 -1.04 -7.32 -8.87
C HIS A 135 -0.34 -8.68 -8.93
N LEU A 136 -0.50 -9.51 -7.88
CA LEU A 136 0.04 -10.87 -7.84
C LEU A 136 -0.58 -11.75 -8.95
N ALA A 137 -1.89 -11.66 -9.13
CA ALA A 137 -2.62 -12.39 -10.18
C ALA A 137 -2.14 -12.03 -11.58
N ARG A 138 -2.03 -10.72 -11.88
CA ARG A 138 -1.48 -10.25 -13.17
C ARG A 138 -0.06 -10.75 -13.41
N SER A 139 0.78 -10.74 -12.38
CA SER A 139 2.16 -11.22 -12.49
C SER A 139 2.23 -12.71 -12.83
N LEU A 140 1.34 -13.51 -12.24
CA LEU A 140 1.28 -14.97 -12.43
C LEU A 140 0.38 -15.41 -13.60
N GLY A 141 -0.23 -14.47 -14.33
CA GLY A 141 -1.14 -14.78 -15.44
C GLY A 141 -2.50 -15.35 -15.00
N VAL A 142 -2.90 -15.13 -13.74
CA VAL A 142 -4.20 -15.54 -13.20
C VAL A 142 -5.23 -14.43 -13.47
N PRO A 143 -6.41 -14.75 -14.04
CA PRO A 143 -7.47 -13.76 -14.23
C PRO A 143 -7.93 -13.15 -12.90
N GLU A 144 -8.20 -11.84 -12.88
CA GLU A 144 -8.67 -11.13 -11.68
C GLU A 144 -9.97 -11.75 -11.12
N ALA A 145 -10.87 -12.20 -12.00
CA ALA A 145 -12.12 -12.87 -11.61
C ALA A 145 -11.91 -14.23 -10.92
N ALA A 146 -10.71 -14.82 -10.99
CA ALA A 146 -10.37 -16.08 -10.32
C ALA A 146 -9.83 -15.88 -8.90
N ILE A 147 -9.59 -14.64 -8.47
CA ILE A 147 -9.17 -14.31 -7.11
C ILE A 147 -10.30 -14.62 -6.14
N ARG A 148 -10.00 -15.37 -5.07
CA ARG A 148 -10.96 -15.70 -4.02
C ARG A 148 -10.81 -14.75 -2.84
N SER A 149 -11.84 -13.95 -2.58
CA SER A 149 -11.90 -13.02 -1.46
C SER A 149 -12.64 -13.63 -0.28
N GLU A 150 -11.99 -13.72 0.88
CA GLU A 150 -12.60 -14.16 2.13
C GLU A 150 -12.92 -12.95 3.04
N ARG A 151 -14.14 -12.91 3.56
CA ARG A 151 -14.69 -11.81 4.39
C ARG A 151 -15.46 -12.31 5.61
N ASP A 152 -15.72 -13.61 5.75
CA ASP A 152 -16.37 -14.24 6.89
C ASP A 152 -15.39 -14.29 8.09
N PRO A 153 -15.65 -13.52 9.18
CA PRO A 153 -14.79 -13.49 10.35
C PRO A 153 -14.56 -14.87 10.97
N ARG A 154 -15.51 -15.79 10.83
CA ARG A 154 -15.39 -17.15 11.33
C ARG A 154 -14.33 -17.92 10.54
N VAL A 155 -14.39 -17.87 9.20
CA VAL A 155 -13.38 -18.51 8.34
C VAL A 155 -12.01 -17.85 8.54
N GLN A 156 -11.98 -16.53 8.65
CA GLN A 156 -10.73 -15.78 8.90
C GLN A 156 -10.04 -16.22 10.19
N ARG A 157 -10.79 -16.43 11.27
CA ARG A 157 -10.25 -16.89 12.54
C ARG A 157 -9.91 -18.38 12.52
N GLU A 158 -10.86 -19.22 12.13
CA GLU A 158 -10.79 -20.68 12.29
C GLU A 158 -9.94 -21.35 11.20
N VAL A 159 -9.93 -20.82 9.99
CA VAL A 159 -9.23 -21.41 8.83
C VAL A 159 -7.96 -20.63 8.48
N LEU A 160 -8.03 -19.30 8.41
CA LEU A 160 -6.87 -18.48 8.02
C LEU A 160 -5.93 -18.15 9.20
N GLY A 161 -6.39 -18.40 10.43
CA GLY A 161 -5.63 -18.18 11.66
C GLY A 161 -5.39 -16.70 11.97
N ILE A 162 -6.30 -15.81 11.55
CA ILE A 162 -6.22 -14.38 11.89
C ILE A 162 -6.65 -14.20 13.35
N PRO A 163 -5.79 -13.63 14.23
CA PRO A 163 -6.16 -13.36 15.61
C PRO A 163 -7.37 -12.42 15.71
N GLU A 164 -8.22 -12.64 16.71
CA GLU A 164 -9.48 -11.90 16.89
C GLU A 164 -9.28 -10.38 16.94
N GLU A 165 -8.22 -9.92 17.61
CA GLU A 165 -7.83 -8.51 17.72
C GLU A 165 -7.43 -7.85 16.38
N PHE A 166 -7.16 -8.64 15.33
CA PHE A 166 -6.78 -8.15 14.00
C PHE A 166 -7.84 -8.42 12.92
N LEU A 167 -9.00 -8.98 13.25
CA LEU A 167 -10.07 -9.23 12.27
C LEU A 167 -10.52 -7.94 11.56
N ASP A 168 -10.62 -6.84 12.31
CA ASP A 168 -10.98 -5.53 11.75
C ASP A 168 -9.83 -4.83 11.00
N ARG A 169 -8.63 -5.40 11.07
CA ARG A 169 -7.44 -4.81 10.47
C ARG A 169 -6.34 -5.83 10.19
N HIS A 170 -6.49 -6.52 9.07
CA HIS A 170 -5.48 -7.41 8.51
C HIS A 170 -5.44 -7.29 6.99
N ALA A 171 -4.35 -7.78 6.42
CA ALA A 171 -4.28 -8.17 5.02
C ALA A 171 -3.61 -9.54 4.93
N TYR A 172 -4.29 -10.50 4.34
CA TYR A 172 -3.80 -11.85 4.10
C TYR A 172 -3.82 -12.13 2.61
N HIS A 173 -2.78 -12.79 2.11
CA HIS A 173 -2.75 -13.30 0.74
C HIS A 173 -2.14 -14.69 0.73
N GLU A 174 -2.70 -15.57 -0.08
CA GLU A 174 -2.15 -16.90 -0.36
C GLU A 174 -2.05 -17.11 -1.87
N ILE A 175 -0.91 -17.66 -2.29
CA ILE A 175 -0.68 -18.19 -3.61
C ILE A 175 -0.47 -19.69 -3.45
N VAL A 176 -1.22 -20.49 -4.20
CA VAL A 176 -1.02 -21.94 -4.28
C VAL A 176 -0.70 -22.32 -5.72
N ILE A 177 0.43 -22.97 -5.94
CA ILE A 177 0.90 -23.43 -7.25
C ILE A 177 0.96 -24.95 -7.21
N ARG A 178 0.35 -25.63 -8.19
CA ARG A 178 0.25 -27.09 -8.22
C ARG A 178 0.66 -27.68 -9.55
N ASP A 179 1.25 -28.87 -9.47
CA ASP A 179 1.26 -29.88 -10.52
C ASP A 179 0.67 -31.20 -9.99
N ALA A 180 0.86 -32.31 -10.72
CA ALA A 180 0.30 -33.61 -10.33
C ALA A 180 0.85 -34.19 -9.01
N GLN A 181 2.02 -33.75 -8.54
CA GLN A 181 2.73 -34.35 -7.40
C GLN A 181 3.26 -33.30 -6.40
N VAL A 182 3.36 -32.04 -6.81
CA VAL A 182 3.98 -30.96 -6.06
C VAL A 182 2.97 -29.84 -5.83
N GLU A 183 2.95 -29.35 -4.61
CA GLU A 183 2.23 -28.14 -4.23
C GLU A 183 3.18 -27.16 -3.52
N ILE A 184 3.18 -25.91 -3.97
CA ILE A 184 3.89 -24.80 -3.34
C ILE A 184 2.84 -23.84 -2.78
N ARG A 185 2.95 -23.48 -1.49
CA ARG A 185 2.14 -22.43 -0.86
C ARG A 185 3.01 -21.28 -0.36
N MET A 186 2.59 -20.07 -0.67
CA MET A 186 3.20 -18.85 -0.17
C MET A 186 2.11 -17.99 0.47
N GLN A 187 2.34 -17.58 1.72
CA GLN A 187 1.38 -16.79 2.50
C GLN A 187 2.01 -15.50 2.99
N THR A 188 1.23 -14.42 2.99
CA THR A 188 1.58 -13.16 3.63
C THR A 188 0.52 -12.80 4.65
N ARG A 189 0.94 -12.29 5.82
CA ARG A 189 0.07 -11.85 6.91
C ARG A 189 0.55 -10.50 7.41
N VAL A 190 -0.23 -9.45 7.12
CA VAL A 190 0.00 -8.12 7.69
C VAL A 190 -1.06 -7.91 8.76
N LEU A 191 -0.62 -7.81 10.01
CA LEU A 191 -1.49 -7.64 11.17
C LEU A 191 -1.30 -6.23 11.75
N GLY A 192 -2.41 -5.56 12.08
CA GLY A 192 -2.35 -4.27 12.78
C GLY A 192 -1.87 -3.09 11.93
N LYS A 193 -1.21 -2.14 12.58
CA LYS A 193 -0.96 -0.77 12.05
C LYS A 193 0.47 -0.52 11.58
N SER A 194 1.46 -1.14 12.22
CA SER A 194 2.86 -0.66 12.20
C SER A 194 3.56 -0.76 10.84
N ALA A 195 3.20 -1.74 10.02
CA ALA A 195 4.00 -2.08 8.84
C ALA A 195 3.98 -1.03 7.72
N TYR A 196 3.07 -0.04 7.76
CA TYR A 196 2.97 1.02 6.75
C TYR A 196 3.72 2.29 7.12
N ALA A 197 3.90 2.59 8.41
CA ALA A 197 4.60 3.80 8.84
C ALA A 197 6.12 3.66 8.78
N SER A 198 6.63 2.42 8.86
CA SER A 198 8.07 2.11 8.85
C SER A 198 8.68 1.99 7.45
N GLY A 199 7.86 1.88 6.41
CA GLY A 199 8.32 1.68 5.04
C GLY A 199 8.28 2.97 4.25
#